data_AF-A0A0M7AGV9-F1
#
_entry.id   AF-A0A0M7AGV9-F1
#
_cell.length_a   1.000
_cell.length_b   1.000
_cell.length_c   1.000
_cell.angle_alpha   90.00
_cell.angle_beta   90.00
_cell.angle_gamma   90.00
#
_symmetry.space_group_name_H-M   'P 1'
#
loop_
_entity.id
_entity.type
_entity.pdbx_description
1 polymer ?
#
loop_
_entity_poly.entity_id
_entity_poly.type
_entity_poly.pdbx_seq_one_letter_code
_entity_poly.pdbx_strand_id
1 'polypeptide(L)'
;MPNSAEATARMLVSHDDVPLTVFLLTAAGFLPFGALSFGAVFLPAEAQAWILPAQHVYAAIILSFLGGIYWGWEFAMTFVQSRPVSPMRLVIGVLPSIFGWLALFLNGIWPALALTACFLAWLGYDLWRTQSHSAPRWYPKLRIPVTVAVVVSLIAPVLAA
;
A
#
# COMPACT_ATOMS: atom_id res chain seq x y z
N MET A 1 12.01 16.23 -32.00
CA MET A 1 11.30 16.65 -30.77
C MET A 1 10.78 15.40 -30.09
N PRO A 2 10.87 15.25 -28.75
CA PRO A 2 10.27 14.10 -28.09
C PRO A 2 8.78 14.06 -28.42
N ASN A 3 8.27 12.86 -28.69
CA ASN A 3 6.84 12.64 -28.90
C ASN A 3 6.07 13.13 -27.65
N SER A 4 4.87 13.71 -27.82
CA SER A 4 3.97 14.07 -26.72
C SER A 4 3.85 13.01 -25.61
N ALA A 5 3.91 11.72 -25.94
CA ALA A 5 3.95 10.60 -25.01
C ALA A 5 5.25 10.51 -24.21
N GLU A 6 6.41 10.77 -24.83
CA GLU A 6 7.71 10.84 -24.13
C GLU A 6 7.79 12.07 -23.23
N ALA A 7 7.23 13.20 -23.65
CA ALA A 7 7.16 14.41 -22.82
C ALA A 7 6.28 14.19 -21.59
N THR A 8 5.12 13.54 -21.76
CA THR A 8 4.21 13.17 -20.66
C THR A 8 4.85 12.15 -19.72
N ALA A 9 5.54 11.15 -20.27
CA ALA A 9 6.29 10.17 -19.48
C ALA A 9 7.41 10.82 -18.66
N ARG A 10 8.13 11.79 -19.24
CA ARG A 10 9.14 12.57 -18.52
C ARG A 10 8.52 13.41 -17.39
N MET A 11 7.34 14.00 -17.58
CA MET A 11 6.63 14.71 -16.50
C MET A 11 6.24 13.77 -15.34
N LEU A 12 5.75 12.56 -15.64
CA LEU A 12 5.37 11.58 -14.62
C LEU A 12 6.56 11.03 -13.80
N VAL A 13 7.76 11.05 -14.37
CA VAL A 13 8.97 10.46 -13.77
C VAL A 13 9.90 11.51 -13.14
N SER A 14 9.81 12.80 -13.52
CA SER A 14 10.84 13.81 -13.22
C SER A 14 10.57 14.80 -12.08
N HIS A 15 9.39 14.86 -11.48
CA HIS A 15 9.19 15.72 -10.31
C HIS A 15 9.73 15.03 -9.05
N ASP A 16 10.75 15.60 -8.41
CA ASP A 16 11.29 15.10 -7.13
C ASP A 16 10.32 15.29 -5.94
N ASP A 17 9.24 16.04 -6.18
CA ASP A 17 8.18 16.37 -5.25
C ASP A 17 6.97 15.45 -5.42
N VAL A 18 6.32 15.14 -4.30
CA VAL A 18 5.08 14.37 -4.29
C VAL A 18 3.94 15.26 -4.80
N PRO A 19 3.19 14.86 -5.85
CA PRO A 19 2.03 15.62 -6.30
C PRO A 19 1.00 15.79 -5.18
N LEU A 20 0.43 16.99 -5.03
CA LEU A 20 -0.52 17.30 -3.94
C LEU A 20 -1.68 16.31 -3.87
N THR A 21 -2.28 15.98 -5.03
CA THR A 21 -3.38 15.01 -5.09
C THR A 21 -2.97 13.64 -4.53
N VAL A 22 -1.75 13.18 -4.85
CA VAL A 22 -1.23 11.90 -4.37
C VAL A 22 -1.02 11.94 -2.85
N PHE A 23 -0.46 13.04 -2.34
CA PHE A 23 -0.28 13.25 -0.91
C PHE A 23 -1.64 13.25 -0.18
N LEU A 24 -2.60 14.06 -0.64
CA LEU A 24 -3.91 14.20 -0.02
C LEU A 24 -4.68 12.88 0.00
N LEU A 25 -4.69 12.14 -1.11
CA LEU A 25 -5.38 10.85 -1.19
C LEU A 25 -4.70 9.80 -0.29
N THR A 26 -3.37 9.82 -0.19
CA THR A 26 -2.65 8.90 0.70
C THR A 26 -2.90 9.22 2.17
N ALA A 27 -2.90 10.51 2.53
CA ALA A 27 -3.23 10.96 3.87
C ALA A 27 -4.70 10.64 4.23
N ALA A 28 -5.64 10.88 3.31
CA ALA A 28 -7.04 10.54 3.50
C ALA A 28 -7.25 9.03 3.64
N GLY A 29 -6.53 8.22 2.88
CA GLY A 29 -6.55 6.76 2.98
C GLY A 29 -6.02 6.22 4.32
N PHE A 30 -5.27 7.01 5.10
CA PHE A 30 -4.89 6.63 6.45
C PHE A 30 -6.01 6.84 7.49
N LEU A 31 -6.97 7.73 7.22
CA LEU A 31 -7.99 8.12 8.22
C LEU A 31 -8.75 6.92 8.82
N PRO A 32 -9.21 5.92 8.04
CA PRO A 32 -9.91 4.78 8.63
C PRO A 32 -9.00 3.92 9.52
N PHE A 33 -7.71 3.79 9.21
CA PHE A 33 -6.76 3.09 10.09
C PHE A 33 -6.63 3.79 11.45
N GLY A 34 -6.41 5.11 11.43
CA GLY A 34 -6.27 5.90 12.65
C GLY A 34 -7.54 5.85 13.51
N ALA A 35 -8.70 6.05 12.87
CA ALA A 35 -9.99 6.06 13.56
C ALA A 35 -10.35 4.69 14.17
N LEU A 36 -10.18 3.60 13.41
CA LEU A 36 -10.49 2.26 13.89
C LEU A 36 -9.49 1.79 14.95
N SER A 37 -8.20 2.10 14.79
CA SER A 37 -7.17 1.79 15.79
C SER A 37 -7.43 2.53 17.11
N PHE A 38 -7.74 3.83 17.05
CA PHE A 38 -8.14 4.60 18.23
C PHE A 38 -9.38 3.99 18.90
N GLY A 39 -10.41 3.68 18.11
CA GLY A 39 -11.61 3.02 18.62
C GLY A 39 -11.31 1.68 19.29
N ALA A 40 -10.46 0.85 18.69
CA ALA A 40 -10.12 -0.47 19.23
C ALA A 40 -9.37 -0.39 20.57
N VAL A 41 -8.54 0.64 20.77
CA VAL A 41 -7.76 0.84 22.01
C VAL A 41 -8.61 1.44 23.13
N PHE A 42 -9.51 2.38 22.82
CA PHE A 42 -10.18 3.18 23.86
C PHE A 42 -11.67 2.86 24.06
N LEU A 43 -12.33 2.14 23.15
CA LEU A 43 -13.74 1.78 23.29
C LEU A 43 -13.93 0.41 23.96
N PRO A 44 -15.10 0.16 24.57
CA PRO A 44 -15.42 -1.12 25.23
C PRO A 44 -15.35 -2.33 24.30
N ALA A 45 -15.18 -3.52 24.91
CA ALA A 45 -15.05 -4.79 24.21
C ALA A 45 -16.23 -5.11 23.27
N GLU A 46 -17.44 -4.64 23.59
CA GLU A 46 -18.63 -4.80 22.75
C GLU A 46 -18.47 -4.09 21.40
N ALA A 47 -17.77 -2.96 21.37
CA ALA A 47 -17.48 -2.23 20.13
C ALA A 47 -16.37 -2.90 19.31
N GLN A 48 -15.43 -3.59 19.96
CA GLN A 48 -14.31 -4.24 19.29
C GLN A 48 -14.75 -5.34 18.31
N ALA A 49 -15.90 -5.97 18.57
CA ALA A 49 -16.47 -7.03 17.73
C ALA A 49 -16.69 -6.61 16.26
N TRP A 50 -16.88 -5.33 15.98
CA TRP A 50 -16.99 -4.81 14.62
C TRP A 50 -15.80 -3.93 14.21
N ILE A 51 -15.14 -3.25 15.16
CA ILE A 51 -14.00 -2.37 14.88
C ILE A 51 -12.80 -3.16 14.34
N LEU A 52 -12.41 -4.25 15.01
CA LEU A 52 -11.22 -5.03 14.61
C LEU A 52 -11.41 -5.68 13.23
N PRO A 53 -12.53 -6.36 12.94
CA PRO A 53 -12.79 -6.84 11.58
C PRO A 53 -12.80 -5.73 10.53
N ALA A 54 -13.44 -4.58 10.82
CA ALA A 54 -13.45 -3.45 9.89
C ALA A 54 -12.03 -2.93 9.60
N GLN A 55 -11.17 -2.87 10.62
CA GLN A 55 -9.79 -2.44 10.47
C GLN A 55 -9.00 -3.42 9.60
N HIS A 56 -9.12 -4.72 9.85
CA HIS A 56 -8.42 -5.76 9.08
C HIS A 56 -8.90 -5.81 7.63
N VAL A 57 -10.21 -5.71 7.40
CA VAL A 57 -10.79 -5.67 6.05
C VAL A 57 -10.28 -4.45 5.30
N TYR A 58 -10.29 -3.27 5.93
CA TYR A 58 -9.77 -2.06 5.30
C TYR A 58 -8.27 -2.19 4.98
N ALA A 59 -7.50 -2.80 5.88
CA ALA A 59 -6.09 -3.09 5.67
C ALA A 59 -5.86 -3.99 4.45
N ALA A 60 -6.65 -5.06 4.30
CA ALA A 60 -6.59 -5.96 3.15
C ALA A 60 -6.96 -5.25 1.83
N ILE A 61 -7.96 -4.37 1.85
CA ILE A 61 -8.37 -3.57 0.68
C ILE A 61 -7.24 -2.64 0.24
N ILE A 62 -6.64 -1.91 1.19
CA ILE A 62 -5.53 -1.01 0.90
C ILE A 62 -4.33 -1.81 0.38
N LEU A 63 -3.99 -2.92 1.03
CA LEU A 63 -2.91 -3.81 0.59
C LEU A 63 -3.13 -4.30 -0.85
N SER A 64 -4.36 -4.69 -1.21
CA SER A 64 -4.76 -5.06 -2.57
C SER A 64 -4.57 -3.92 -3.57
N PHE A 65 -4.98 -2.69 -3.20
CA PHE A 65 -4.79 -1.50 -4.04
C PHE A 65 -3.30 -1.26 -4.35
N LEU A 66 -2.41 -1.48 -3.38
CA LEU A 66 -0.96 -1.33 -3.57
C LEU A 66 -0.40 -2.32 -4.60
N GLY A 67 -0.91 -3.55 -4.60
CA GLY A 67 -0.62 -4.54 -5.64
C GLY A 67 -1.04 -4.07 -7.04
N GLY A 68 -2.23 -3.49 -7.14
CA GLY A 68 -2.78 -2.95 -8.38
C GLY A 68 -1.95 -1.84 -9.03
N ILE A 69 -1.24 -1.03 -8.24
CA ILE A 69 -0.34 0.03 -8.75
C ILE A 69 0.70 -0.56 -9.71
N TYR A 70 1.20 -1.76 -9.44
CA TYR A 70 2.24 -2.40 -10.26
C TYR A 70 1.74 -2.85 -11.63
N TRP A 71 0.46 -3.17 -11.75
CA TRP A 71 -0.14 -3.42 -13.06
C TRP A 71 -0.11 -2.15 -13.90
N GLY A 72 -0.53 -1.02 -13.32
CA GLY A 72 -0.49 0.29 -13.96
C GLY A 72 0.93 0.69 -14.39
N TRP A 73 1.93 0.51 -13.51
CA TRP A 73 3.33 0.78 -13.85
C TRP A 73 3.88 -0.13 -14.94
N GLU A 74 3.55 -1.43 -14.89
CA GLU A 74 4.04 -2.36 -15.89
C GLU A 74 3.51 -2.01 -17.28
N PHE A 75 2.21 -1.71 -17.39
CA PHE A 75 1.64 -1.23 -18.65
C PHE A 75 2.26 0.09 -19.11
N ALA A 76 2.37 1.08 -18.22
CA ALA A 76 2.99 2.37 -18.55
C ALA A 76 4.43 2.20 -19.07
N MET A 77 5.23 1.32 -18.47
CA MET A 77 6.59 1.04 -18.93
C MET A 77 6.63 0.28 -20.26
N THR A 78 5.72 -0.66 -20.49
CA THR A 78 5.62 -1.34 -21.78
C THR A 78 5.39 -0.32 -22.91
N PHE A 79 4.51 0.67 -22.69
CA PHE A 79 4.30 1.74 -23.66
C PHE A 79 5.52 2.64 -23.84
N VAL A 80 6.12 3.11 -22.74
CA VAL A 80 7.21 4.11 -22.79
C VAL A 80 8.55 3.52 -23.24
N GLN A 81 8.86 2.29 -22.83
CA GLN A 81 10.16 1.64 -23.10
C GLN A 81 10.08 0.62 -24.24
N SER A 82 8.91 0.47 -24.88
CA SER A 82 8.66 -0.50 -25.96
C SER A 82 9.11 -1.93 -25.60
N ARG A 83 8.97 -2.31 -24.33
CA ARG A 83 9.33 -3.64 -23.81
C ARG A 83 8.08 -4.49 -23.56
N PRO A 84 8.16 -5.83 -23.71
CA PRO A 84 7.02 -6.68 -23.41
C PRO A 84 6.63 -6.59 -21.93
N VAL A 85 5.34 -6.79 -21.66
CA VAL A 85 4.79 -6.95 -20.31
C VAL A 85 5.42 -8.17 -19.67
N SER A 86 5.88 -8.05 -18.43
CA SER A 86 6.41 -9.17 -17.65
C SER A 86 5.29 -9.89 -16.89
N PRO A 87 4.98 -11.16 -17.21
CA PRO A 87 3.96 -11.93 -16.49
C PRO A 87 4.29 -12.06 -15.01
N MET A 88 5.57 -12.25 -14.67
CA MET A 88 6.04 -12.34 -13.29
C MET A 88 5.69 -11.08 -12.48
N ARG A 89 5.84 -9.89 -13.07
CA ARG A 89 5.52 -8.63 -12.37
C ARG A 89 4.02 -8.47 -12.13
N LEU A 90 3.19 -8.95 -13.05
CA LEU A 90 1.74 -8.99 -12.87
C LEU A 90 1.35 -9.95 -11.74
N VAL A 91 1.95 -11.15 -11.71
CA VAL A 91 1.73 -12.13 -10.63
C VAL A 91 2.12 -11.55 -9.28
N ILE A 92 3.29 -10.90 -9.18
CA ILE A 92 3.73 -10.23 -7.94
C ILE A 92 2.72 -9.15 -7.52
N GLY A 93 2.16 -8.40 -8.47
CA GLY A 93 1.11 -7.41 -8.21
C GLY A 93 -0.18 -7.99 -7.62
N VAL A 94 -0.44 -9.29 -7.78
CA VAL A 94 -1.62 -9.96 -7.22
C VAL A 94 -1.38 -10.48 -5.80
N LEU A 95 -0.12 -10.74 -5.42
CA LEU A 95 0.19 -11.30 -4.10
C LEU A 95 -0.40 -10.52 -2.91
N PRO A 96 -0.40 -9.16 -2.90
CA PRO A 96 -0.98 -8.39 -1.80
C PRO A 96 -2.47 -8.66 -1.58
N SER A 97 -3.26 -8.87 -2.64
CA SER A 97 -4.70 -9.13 -2.51
C SER A 97 -4.96 -10.53 -1.97
N ILE A 98 -4.19 -11.53 -2.42
CA ILE A 98 -4.28 -12.90 -1.92
C ILE A 98 -3.90 -12.97 -0.45
N PHE A 99 -2.73 -12.42 -0.08
CA PHE A 99 -2.27 -12.48 1.31
C PHE A 99 -3.14 -11.63 2.26
N GLY A 100 -3.60 -10.46 1.80
CA GLY A 100 -4.56 -9.66 2.54
C GLY A 100 -5.86 -10.41 2.81
N TRP A 101 -6.41 -11.09 1.80
CA TRP A 101 -7.61 -11.91 1.94
C TRP A 101 -7.40 -13.11 2.88
N LEU A 102 -6.28 -13.84 2.74
CA LEU A 102 -5.96 -14.98 3.61
C LEU A 102 -5.81 -14.57 5.08
N ALA A 103 -5.23 -13.39 5.35
CA ALA A 103 -5.08 -12.88 6.70
C ALA A 103 -6.42 -12.68 7.43
N LEU A 104 -7.52 -12.46 6.70
CA LEU A 104 -8.85 -12.27 7.28
C LEU A 104 -9.46 -13.55 7.86
N PHE A 105 -8.97 -14.73 7.48
CA PHE A 105 -9.43 -16.00 8.05
C PHE A 105 -8.68 -16.39 9.33
N LEU A 106 -7.69 -15.61 9.73
CA LEU A 106 -6.97 -15.81 10.98
C LEU A 106 -7.80 -15.30 12.16
N ASN A 107 -7.50 -15.78 13.37
CA ASN A 107 -8.25 -15.43 14.58
C ASN A 107 -7.37 -14.70 15.59
N GLY A 108 -8.00 -13.97 16.52
CA GLY A 108 -7.30 -13.24 17.57
C GLY A 108 -6.35 -12.18 17.00
N ILE A 109 -5.09 -12.21 17.43
CA ILE A 109 -4.07 -11.22 17.05
C ILE A 109 -3.44 -11.49 15.66
N TRP A 110 -3.65 -12.68 15.11
CA TRP A 110 -2.95 -13.15 13.91
C TRP A 110 -3.27 -12.38 12.62
N PRO A 111 -4.51 -11.88 12.37
CA PRO A 111 -4.78 -11.01 11.22
C PRO A 111 -3.90 -9.76 11.23
N ALA A 112 -3.80 -9.07 12.37
CA ALA A 112 -3.01 -7.85 12.51
C ALA A 112 -1.52 -8.10 12.26
N LEU A 113 -0.97 -9.19 12.80
CA LEU A 113 0.44 -9.56 12.59
C LEU A 113 0.73 -9.95 11.14
N ALA A 114 -0.16 -10.74 10.51
CA ALA A 114 -0.01 -11.14 9.12
C ALA A 114 -0.10 -9.94 8.16
N LEU A 115 -1.09 -9.06 8.37
CA LEU A 115 -1.23 -7.82 7.58
C LEU A 115 -0.02 -6.91 7.77
N THR A 116 0.47 -6.75 9.01
CA THR A 116 1.70 -5.99 9.31
C THR A 116 2.89 -6.54 8.53
N ALA A 117 3.12 -7.86 8.56
CA ALA A 117 4.18 -8.50 7.82
C ALA A 117 4.04 -8.26 6.31
N CYS A 118 2.82 -8.31 5.76
CA CYS A 118 2.56 -8.04 4.35
C CYS A 118 2.85 -6.59 3.97
N PHE A 119 2.44 -5.61 4.78
CA PHE A 119 2.73 -4.19 4.53
C PHE A 119 4.24 -3.91 4.56
N LEU A 120 4.97 -4.49 5.51
CA LEU A 120 6.43 -4.35 5.60
C LEU A 120 7.14 -5.04 4.42
N ALA A 121 6.72 -6.25 4.05
CA ALA A 121 7.25 -6.95 2.89
C ALA A 121 7.00 -6.16 1.59
N TRP A 122 5.80 -5.60 1.45
CA TRP A 122 5.46 -4.77 0.29
C TRP A 122 6.23 -3.45 0.26
N LEU A 123 6.45 -2.81 1.41
CA LEU A 123 7.35 -1.65 1.49
C LEU A 123 8.77 -2.02 1.06
N GLY A 124 9.29 -3.17 1.50
CA GLY A 124 10.59 -3.67 1.05
C GLY A 124 10.65 -3.83 -0.47
N TYR A 125 9.57 -4.35 -1.07
CA TYR A 125 9.44 -4.46 -2.53
C TYR A 125 9.39 -3.07 -3.21
N ASP A 126 8.61 -2.12 -2.69
CA ASP A 126 8.55 -0.73 -3.17
C ASP A 126 9.93 -0.05 -3.18
N LEU A 127 10.71 -0.23 -2.10
CA LEU A 127 12.05 0.34 -1.98
C LEU A 127 13.02 -0.30 -2.98
N TRP A 128 13.02 -1.64 -3.09
CA TRP A 128 13.86 -2.35 -4.07
C TRP A 128 13.58 -1.89 -5.51
N ARG A 129 12.30 -1.69 -5.84
CA ARG A 129 11.87 -1.26 -7.18
C ARG A 129 12.26 0.18 -7.51
N THR A 130 12.22 1.07 -6.52
CA THR A 130 12.67 2.45 -6.69
C THR A 130 14.17 2.50 -6.99
N GLN A 131 14.98 1.68 -6.32
CA GLN A 131 16.42 1.58 -6.58
C GLN A 131 16.75 1.06 -8.00
N SER A 132 15.88 0.21 -8.56
CA SER A 132 16.01 -0.28 -9.94
C SER A 132 15.50 0.69 -11.03
N HIS A 133 15.34 1.98 -10.71
CA HIS A 133 14.74 3.01 -11.58
C HIS A 133 13.37 2.63 -12.17
N SER A 134 12.66 1.73 -11.49
CA SER A 134 11.37 1.21 -11.93
C SER A 134 10.17 1.84 -11.19
N ALA A 135 10.41 2.90 -10.42
CA ALA A 135 9.38 3.70 -9.77
C ALA A 135 9.85 5.16 -9.64
N PRO A 136 8.93 6.13 -9.50
CA PRO A 136 9.27 7.53 -9.27
C PRO A 136 10.07 7.72 -7.98
N ARG A 137 11.08 8.60 -8.01
CA ARG A 137 11.98 8.85 -6.87
C ARG A 137 11.29 9.38 -5.61
N TRP A 138 10.15 10.05 -5.77
CA TRP A 138 9.34 10.57 -4.68
C TRP A 138 8.51 9.49 -3.97
N TYR A 139 8.33 8.31 -4.59
CA TYR A 139 7.42 7.28 -4.08
C TYR A 139 7.82 6.79 -2.67
N PRO A 140 9.09 6.48 -2.35
CA PRO A 140 9.49 6.12 -0.98
C PRO A 140 9.19 7.20 0.08
N LYS A 141 9.34 8.49 -0.27
CA LYS A 141 9.08 9.62 0.65
C LYS A 141 7.64 9.61 1.16
N LEU A 142 6.72 9.08 0.36
CA LEU A 142 5.31 8.94 0.71
C LEU A 142 5.02 7.60 1.38
N ARG A 143 5.57 6.50 0.83
CA ARG A 143 5.24 5.13 1.25
C ARG A 143 5.78 4.76 2.62
N ILE A 144 6.99 5.20 2.97
CA ILE A 144 7.58 4.91 4.28
C ILE A 144 6.72 5.46 5.43
N PRO A 145 6.44 6.78 5.54
CA PRO A 145 5.71 7.31 6.69
C PRO A 145 4.30 6.75 6.81
N VAL A 146 3.57 6.61 5.70
CA VAL A 146 2.20 6.05 5.75
C VAL A 146 2.20 4.57 6.14
N THR A 147 3.19 3.79 5.69
CA THR A 147 3.28 2.37 6.05
C THR A 147 3.61 2.20 7.53
N VAL A 148 4.52 3.04 8.07
CA VAL A 148 4.79 3.09 9.51
C VAL A 148 3.53 3.41 10.29
N ALA A 149 2.77 4.44 9.87
CA ALA A 149 1.52 4.80 10.51
C ALA A 149 0.49 3.64 10.48
N VAL A 150 0.34 2.97 9.33
CA VAL A 150 -0.55 1.79 9.18
C VAL A 150 -0.11 0.65 10.11
N VAL A 151 1.18 0.33 10.16
CA VAL A 151 1.72 -0.73 11.04
C VAL A 151 1.48 -0.40 12.51
N VAL A 152 1.73 0.84 12.93
CA VAL A 152 1.41 1.29 14.29
C VAL A 152 -0.08 1.14 14.57
N SER A 153 -0.95 1.55 13.65
CA SER A 153 -2.39 1.39 13.80
C SER A 153 -2.83 -0.07 13.92
N LEU A 154 -2.21 -0.99 13.18
CA LEU A 154 -2.51 -2.43 13.26
C LEU A 154 -2.02 -3.07 14.56
N ILE A 155 -0.88 -2.63 15.08
CA ILE A 155 -0.25 -3.24 16.26
C ILE A 155 -0.77 -2.64 17.57
N ALA A 156 -1.16 -1.36 17.60
CA ALA A 156 -1.62 -0.72 18.84
C ALA A 156 -2.78 -1.47 19.55
N PRO A 157 -3.83 -1.95 18.85
CA PRO A 157 -4.89 -2.74 19.49
C PRO A 157 -4.41 -4.09 20.03
N VAL A 158 -3.42 -4.70 19.38
CA VAL A 158 -2.83 -5.98 19.82
C VAL A 158 -2.07 -5.82 21.14
N LEU A 159 -1.43 -4.66 21.35
CA LEU A 159 -0.68 -4.35 22.58
C LEU A 159 -1.58 -3.88 23.72
N ALA A 160 -2.80 -3.43 23.42
CA ALA A 160 -3.76 -2.92 24.40
C ALA A 160 -4.73 -4.00 24.92
N ALA A 161 -4.79 -5.16 24.26
CA ALA A 161 -5.63 -6.31 24.61
C ALA A 161 -4.96 -7.19 25.68
#